data_AF-A0A833H3L0-F1
#
_entry.id   AF-A0A833H3L0-F1
#
_cell.length_a   1.000
_cell.length_b   1.000
_cell.length_c   1.000
_cell.angle_alpha   90.00
_cell.angle_beta   90.00
_cell.angle_gamma   90.00
#
_symmetry.space_group_name_H-M   'P 1'
#
loop_
_entity.id
_entity.type
_entity.pdbx_description
1 polymer ?
#
loop_
_entity_poly.entity_id
_entity_poly.type
_entity_poly.pdbx_seq_one_letter_code
_entity_poly.pdbx_strand_id
1 'polypeptide(L)'
;MPPAAIEETHFQVLRIVDSRPELTQRELADELGVSIGKANYVLNALIEKGLVKARNFKNSRNKAAYAYCLTPAGIEEKGRVTVRFLRRKMEEYEQMKKEIEELRKEVGE
;
A
#
# COMPACT_ATOMS: atom_id res chain seq x y z
N MET A 1 5.72 -4.99 14.29
CA MET A 1 4.60 -4.96 13.32
C MET A 1 4.52 -6.35 12.71
N PRO A 2 3.35 -7.02 12.71
CA PRO A 2 3.24 -8.35 12.11
C PRO A 2 3.60 -8.29 10.61
N PRO A 3 4.24 -9.33 10.03
CA PRO A 3 4.66 -9.34 8.62
C PRO A 3 3.54 -8.96 7.64
N ALA A 4 2.31 -9.36 7.99
CA ALA A 4 1.05 -9.03 7.35
C ALA A 4 0.86 -7.54 7.00
N ALA A 5 1.05 -6.68 8.00
CA ALA A 5 0.69 -5.28 7.89
C ALA A 5 1.73 -4.50 7.06
N ILE A 6 2.97 -4.99 7.01
CA ILE A 6 4.04 -4.41 6.20
C ILE A 6 3.76 -4.67 4.71
N GLU A 7 3.38 -5.90 4.38
CA GLU A 7 3.02 -6.28 3.01
C GLU A 7 1.79 -5.52 2.50
N GLU A 8 0.78 -5.34 3.35
CA GLU A 8 -0.39 -4.50 3.05
C GLU A 8 0.00 -3.05 2.78
N THR A 9 0.85 -2.47 3.64
CA THR A 9 1.30 -1.07 3.45
C THR A 9 2.11 -0.93 2.15
N HIS A 10 2.97 -1.90 1.82
CA HIS A 10 3.74 -1.90 0.57
C HIS A 10 2.82 -1.99 -0.65
N PHE A 11 1.83 -2.89 -0.61
CA PHE A 11 0.84 -3.03 -1.67
C PHE A 11 0.09 -1.71 -1.91
N GLN A 12 -0.38 -1.08 -0.83
CA GLN A 12 -1.10 0.19 -0.91
C GLN A 12 -0.23 1.29 -1.52
N VAL A 13 1.03 1.43 -1.10
CA VAL A 13 1.95 2.43 -1.69
C VAL A 13 2.17 2.16 -3.17
N LEU A 14 2.44 0.92 -3.59
CA LEU A 14 2.61 0.57 -5.01
C LEU A 14 1.33 0.86 -5.82
N ARG A 15 0.15 0.63 -5.24
CA ARG A 15 -1.14 0.90 -5.89
C ARG A 15 -1.37 2.41 -6.07
N ILE A 16 -1.09 3.19 -5.03
CA ILE A 16 -1.30 4.65 -4.99
C ILE A 16 -0.32 5.37 -5.92
N VAL A 17 0.97 4.98 -5.91
CA VAL A 17 1.99 5.55 -6.81
C VAL A 17 1.65 5.30 -8.28
N ASP A 18 1.09 4.13 -8.60
CA ASP A 18 0.68 3.79 -9.96
C ASP A 18 -0.52 4.62 -10.45
N SER A 19 -1.50 4.89 -9.58
CA SER A 19 -2.70 5.64 -9.95
C SER A 19 -2.52 7.16 -9.89
N ARG A 20 -1.61 7.66 -9.05
CA ARG A 20 -1.44 9.10 -8.77
C ARG A 20 0.04 9.50 -8.75
N PRO A 21 0.75 9.46 -9.88
CA PRO A 21 2.20 9.70 -9.91
C PRO A 21 2.64 11.08 -9.40
N GLU A 22 1.76 12.09 -9.44
CA GLU A 22 2.05 13.47 -9.00
C GLU A 22 1.82 13.72 -7.50
N LEU A 23 1.50 12.68 -6.72
CA LEU A 23 1.19 12.83 -5.31
C LEU A 23 2.41 13.29 -4.49
N THR A 24 2.15 14.12 -3.50
CA THR A 24 3.15 14.48 -2.49
C THR A 24 3.26 13.42 -1.40
N GLN A 25 4.38 13.41 -0.68
CA GLN A 25 4.57 12.52 0.48
C GLN A 25 3.50 12.70 1.57
N ARG A 26 2.95 13.91 1.70
CA ARG A 26 1.89 14.20 2.66
C ARG A 26 0.56 13.59 2.22
N GLU A 27 0.21 13.75 0.94
CA GLU A 27 -0.99 13.11 0.37
C GLU A 27 -0.89 11.58 0.42
N LEU A 28 0.31 11.01 0.22
CA LEU A 28 0.55 9.58 0.41
C LEU A 28 0.22 9.14 1.84
N ALA A 29 0.68 9.90 2.84
CA ALA A 29 0.46 9.58 4.24
C ALA A 29 -1.03 9.66 4.61
N ASP A 30 -1.71 10.68 4.10
CA ASP A 30 -3.14 10.90 4.31
C ASP A 30 -3.98 9.76 3.70
N GLU A 31 -3.67 9.31 2.47
CA GLU A 31 -4.36 8.16 1.85
C GLU A 31 -4.11 6.83 2.56
N LEU A 32 -2.91 6.63 3.10
CA LEU A 32 -2.54 5.43 3.84
C LEU A 32 -3.07 5.44 5.28
N GLY A 33 -3.56 6.57 5.78
CA GLY A 33 -3.94 6.72 7.19
C GLY A 33 -2.77 6.54 8.17
N VAL A 34 -1.56 6.94 7.76
CA VAL A 34 -0.33 6.79 8.57
C VAL A 34 0.37 8.13 8.76
N SER A 35 1.36 8.17 9.66
CA SER A 35 2.21 9.34 9.80
C SER A 35 3.08 9.56 8.54
N ILE A 36 3.41 10.81 8.25
CA ILE A 36 4.30 11.18 7.13
C ILE A 36 5.65 10.46 7.22
N GLY A 37 6.19 10.26 8.42
CA GLY A 37 7.44 9.52 8.63
C GLY A 37 7.31 8.05 8.23
N LYS A 38 6.18 7.40 8.53
CA LYS A 38 5.91 6.02 8.13
C LYS A 38 5.72 5.90 6.62
N ALA A 39 4.98 6.82 6.00
CA ALA A 39 4.83 6.86 4.54
C ALA A 39 6.19 7.02 3.84
N ASN A 40 7.02 7.96 4.31
CA ASN A 40 8.36 8.18 3.79
C ASN A 40 9.29 6.99 3.98
N TYR A 41 9.24 6.33 5.14
CA TYR A 41 10.01 5.12 5.39
C TYR A 41 9.69 4.02 4.38
N VAL A 42 8.39 3.73 4.17
CA VAL A 42 7.97 2.70 3.21
C VAL A 42 8.32 3.09 1.78
N LEU A 43 8.06 4.33 1.40
CA LEU A 43 8.36 4.85 0.07
C LEU A 43 9.86 4.75 -0.25
N ASN A 44 10.72 5.17 0.68
CA ASN A 44 12.17 5.06 0.52
C ASN A 44 12.62 3.60 0.41
N ALA A 45 12.06 2.70 1.23
CA ALA A 45 12.37 1.28 1.12
C ALA A 45 11.97 0.69 -0.25
N LEU A 46 10.87 1.15 -0.86
CA LEU A 46 10.47 0.74 -2.21
C LEU A 46 11.35 1.36 -3.30
N ILE A 47 11.87 2.58 -3.08
CA ILE A 47 12.86 3.22 -3.96
C ILE A 47 14.20 2.49 -3.90
N GLU A 48 14.70 2.18 -2.70
CA GLU A 48 15.95 1.43 -2.50
C GLU A 48 15.89 0.03 -3.13
N LYS A 49 14.71 -0.60 -3.11
CA LYS A 49 14.45 -1.87 -3.81
C LYS A 49 14.32 -1.73 -5.33
N GLY A 50 14.35 -0.51 -5.87
CA GLY A 50 14.19 -0.24 -7.30
C GLY A 50 12.77 -0.46 -7.84
N LEU A 51 11.76 -0.52 -6.96
CA LEU A 51 10.36 -0.73 -7.34
C LEU A 51 9.66 0.59 -7.69
N VAL A 52 10.08 1.68 -7.04
CA VAL A 52 9.58 3.03 -7.27
C VAL A 52 10.74 3.93 -7.69
N LYS A 53 10.49 4.83 -8.63
CA LYS A 53 11.43 5.88 -9.03
C LYS A 53 10.87 7.25 -8.66
N ALA A 54 11.65 8.05 -7.96
CA ALA A 54 11.34 9.44 -7.69
C ALA A 54 11.90 10.35 -8.79
N ARG A 55 11.10 11.33 -9.23
CA ARG A 55 11.49 12.41 -10.13
C ARG A 55 11.21 13.75 -9.44
N ASN A 56 12.23 14.58 -9.34
CA ASN A 56 12.10 15.90 -8.73
C ASN A 56 11.79 16.93 -9.80
N PHE A 57 10.62 17.56 -9.73
CA PHE A 57 10.30 18.72 -10.55
C PHE A 57 10.36 19.98 -9.68
N LYS A 58 11.21 20.93 -10.07
CA LYS A 58 11.20 22.28 -9.49
C LYS A 58 10.13 23.09 -10.21
N ASN A 59 9.03 23.42 -9.52
CA ASN A 59 8.07 24.39 -10.04
C ASN A 59 8.49 25.83 -9.68
N SER A 60 8.09 26.80 -10.50
CA SER A 60 8.47 28.23 -10.42
C SER A 60 8.04 28.97 -9.15
N ARG A 61 7.44 28.27 -8.17
CA ARG A 61 7.03 28.79 -6.86
C ARG A 61 7.75 28.10 -5.68
N ASN A 62 9.01 27.71 -5.85
CA ASN A 62 9.90 27.17 -4.81
C ASN A 62 9.44 25.88 -4.09
N LYS A 63 8.39 25.20 -4.57
CA LYS A 63 7.99 23.88 -4.06
C LYS A 63 8.59 22.78 -4.93
N ALA A 64 9.43 21.93 -4.33
CA ALA A 64 9.82 20.67 -4.94
C ALA A 64 8.58 19.76 -4.97
N ALA A 65 8.02 19.56 -6.16
CA ALA A 65 7.03 18.52 -6.39
C ALA A 65 7.79 17.24 -6.72
N TYR A 66 7.48 16.17 -6.00
CA TYR A 66 7.99 14.85 -6.32
C TYR A 66 6.94 14.16 -7.17
N ALA A 67 7.35 13.62 -8.31
CA ALA A 67 6.58 12.65 -9.05
C ALA A 67 7.16 11.27 -8.80
N TYR A 68 6.32 10.30 -8.45
CA TYR A 68 6.68 8.91 -8.25
C TYR A 68 6.13 8.07 -9.39
N CYS A 69 6.91 7.13 -9.90
CA CYS A 69 6.40 6.14 -10.85
C CYS A 69 6.91 4.74 -10.51
N LEU A 70 6.11 3.73 -10.86
CA LEU A 70 6.57 2.35 -10.79
C LEU A 70 7.62 2.09 -11.87
N THR A 71 8.62 1.30 -11.51
CA THR A 71 9.51 0.66 -12.49
C THR A 71 8.84 -0.59 -13.06
N PRO A 72 9.34 -1.18 -14.15
CA PRO A 72 8.85 -2.50 -14.60
C PRO A 72 8.87 -3.56 -13.48
N ALA A 73 9.93 -3.57 -12.66
CA ALA A 73 10.02 -4.44 -11.48
C ALA A 73 8.96 -4.08 -10.42
N GLY A 74 8.65 -2.80 -10.24
CA GLY A 74 7.56 -2.34 -9.38
C GLY A 74 6.17 -2.80 -9.82
N ILE A 75 5.91 -2.82 -11.13
CA ILE A 75 4.65 -3.31 -11.71
C ILE A 75 4.53 -4.82 -11.47
N GLU A 76 5.59 -5.58 -11.72
CA GLU A 76 5.63 -7.02 -11.45
C GLU A 76 5.41 -7.33 -9.97
N GLU A 77 6.13 -6.64 -9.08
CA GLU A 77 6.00 -6.81 -7.64
C GLU A 77 4.60 -6.44 -7.15
N LYS A 78 4.00 -5.36 -7.67
CA LYS A 78 2.61 -4.99 -7.38
C LYS A 78 1.68 -6.15 -7.73
N GLY A 79 1.82 -6.76 -8.90
CA GLY A 79 1.03 -7.94 -9.28
C GLY A 79 1.23 -9.12 -8.32
N ARG A 80 2.50 -9.45 -8.01
CA ARG A 80 2.87 -10.55 -7.12
C ARG A 80 2.29 -10.37 -5.70
N VAL A 81 2.41 -9.16 -5.14
CA VAL A 81 1.87 -8.83 -3.82
C VAL A 81 0.34 -8.81 -3.84
N THR A 82 -0.29 -8.32 -4.92
CA THR A 82 -1.75 -8.30 -5.07
C THR A 82 -2.33 -9.70 -4.93
N VAL A 83 -1.76 -10.69 -5.63
CA VAL A 83 -2.24 -12.07 -5.59
C VAL A 83 -2.11 -12.66 -4.19
N ARG A 84 -0.98 -12.44 -3.50
CA ARG A 84 -0.78 -12.92 -2.13
C ARG A 84 -1.74 -12.26 -1.15
N PHE A 85 -1.90 -10.95 -1.26
CA PHE A 85 -2.82 -10.18 -0.42
C PHE A 85 -4.27 -10.62 -0.61
N LEU A 86 -4.70 -10.85 -1.86
CA LEU A 86 -6.04 -11.35 -2.16
C LEU A 86 -6.30 -12.72 -1.53
N ARG A 87 -5.37 -13.68 -1.70
CA ARG A 87 -5.51 -15.03 -1.10
C ARG A 87 -5.71 -14.96 0.41
N ARG A 88 -4.87 -14.16 1.07
CA ARG A 88 -4.98 -13.92 2.51
C ARG A 88 -6.33 -13.31 2.90
N LYS A 89 -6.81 -12.31 2.15
CA LYS A 89 -8.11 -11.68 2.43
C LYS A 89 -9.27 -12.65 2.26
N MET A 90 -9.18 -13.58 1.30
CA MET A 90 -10.15 -14.65 1.14
C MET A 90 -10.13 -15.61 2.34
N GLU A 91 -8.95 -16.00 2.82
CA GLU A 91 -8.81 -16.84 4.02
C GLU A 91 -9.37 -16.16 5.27
N GLU A 92 -9.05 -14.88 5.49
CA GLU A 92 -9.59 -14.07 6.58
C GLU A 92 -11.12 -13.97 6.49
N TYR A 93 -11.67 -13.78 5.28
CA TYR A 93 -13.11 -13.73 5.05
C TYR A 93 -13.80 -15.06 5.36
N GLU A 94 -13.27 -16.19 4.90
CA GLU A 94 -13.84 -17.50 5.17
C GLU A 94 -13.80 -17.84 6.67
N GLN A 95 -12.73 -17.43 7.38
CA GLN A 95 -12.66 -17.61 8.83
C GLN A 95 -13.73 -16.78 9.55
N MET A 96 -13.88 -15.51 9.18
CA MET A 96 -14.90 -14.63 9.75
C MET A 96 -16.31 -15.13 9.46
N LYS A 97 -16.55 -15.69 8.26
CA LYS A 97 -17.83 -16.27 7.89
C LYS A 97 -18.18 -17.47 8.77
N LYS A 98 -17.22 -18.35 9.07
CA LYS A 98 -17.42 -19.48 9.98
C LYS A 98 -17.72 -19.01 11.40
N GLU A 99 -16.97 -18.04 11.89
CA GLU A 99 -17.19 -17.46 13.23
C GLU A 99 -18.59 -16.84 13.35
N ILE A 100 -19.05 -16.11 12.33
CA ILE A 100 -20.42 -15.57 12.28
C ILE A 100 -21.46 -16.69 12.31
N GLU A 101 -21.23 -17.80 11.59
CA GLU A 101 -22.16 -18.94 11.58
C GLU A 101 -22.23 -19.62 12.95
N GLU A 102 -21.11 -19.75 13.64
CA GLU A 102 -21.04 -20.28 15.01
C GLU A 102 -21.79 -19.37 15.98
N LEU A 103 -21.54 -18.06 15.94
CA LEU A 103 -22.22 -17.07 16.78
C LEU A 103 -23.73 -17.03 16.55
N ARG A 104 -24.19 -17.20 15.30
CA ARG A 104 -25.64 -17.30 14.98
C ARG A 104 -26.31 -18.50 15.66
N LYS A 105 -25.64 -19.65 15.63
CA LYS A 105 -26.13 -20.87 16.31
C LYS A 105 -26.20 -20.67 17.84
N GLU A 106 -25.25 -19.94 18.42
CA GLU A 106 -25.25 -19.64 19.87
C GLU A 106 -26.43 -18.76 20.29
N VAL A 107 -26.82 -17.78 19.46
CA VAL A 107 -27.95 -16.89 19.75
C VAL A 107 -29.31 -17.44 19.30
N GLY A 108 -29.34 -18.61 18.66
CA GLY A 108 -30.57 -19.26 18.20
C GLY A 108 -31.20 -18.61 16.95
N GLU A 109 -30.40 -17.94 16.13
CA GLU A 109 -30.76 -17.41 14.80
C GLU A 109 -30.46 -18.39 13.66
#